data_AF-A0A953AZC5-F1
#
_entry.id   AF-A0A953AZC5-F1
#
_cell.length_a   1.000
_cell.length_b   1.000
_cell.length_c   1.000
_cell.angle_alpha   90.00
_cell.angle_beta   90.00
_cell.angle_gamma   90.00
#
_symmetry.space_group_name_H-M   'P 1'
#
loop_
_entity.id
_entity.type
_entity.pdbx_description
1 polymer ?
#
loop_
_entity_poly.entity_id
_entity_poly.type
_entity_poly.pdbx_seq_one_letter_code
_entity_poly.pdbx_strand_id
1 'polypeptide(L)'
;RLRRDQLVADYAKDLPSAVACLQDDFEACIAHLKFPLAHRRAIRTTDEMDKRFFVRGTNLLERLFGEERRRTKVIPHAFRERALLKLMYAALIRAAERWRAIKTTAFERRQPQAIRHELDRARAQRTAPATRPDFTASQPRLSSKDRT
;
A
#
# COMPACT_ATOMS: atom_id res chain seq x y z
N ARG A 1 8.27 15.54 -12.77
CA ARG A 1 7.27 16.63 -12.60
C ARG A 1 6.73 17.08 -13.94
N LEU A 2 7.58 17.34 -14.95
CA LEU A 2 7.16 17.67 -16.33
C LEU A 2 6.02 16.82 -16.93
N ARG A 3 6.06 15.48 -16.80
CA ARG A 3 4.97 14.61 -17.30
C ARG A 3 3.63 14.78 -16.60
N ARG A 4 3.64 15.11 -15.30
CA ARG A 4 2.39 15.38 -14.55
C ARG A 4 1.74 16.63 -15.11
N ASP A 5 2.53 17.67 -15.31
CA ASP A 5 2.03 18.98 -15.73
C ASP A 5 1.48 18.92 -17.16
N GLN A 6 2.09 18.10 -18.04
CA GLN A 6 1.54 17.78 -19.37
C GLN A 6 0.20 17.04 -19.28
N LEU A 7 0.11 15.98 -18.47
CA LEU A 7 -1.14 15.22 -18.31
C LEU A 7 -2.28 16.10 -17.76
N VAL A 8 -1.96 17.00 -16.82
CA VAL A 8 -2.92 17.99 -16.31
C VAL A 8 -3.38 18.92 -17.43
N ALA A 9 -2.46 19.43 -18.26
CA ALA A 9 -2.81 20.31 -19.37
C ALA A 9 -3.74 19.61 -20.39
N ASP A 10 -3.48 18.33 -20.68
CA ASP A 10 -4.23 17.57 -21.68
C ASP A 10 -5.63 17.15 -21.18
N TYR A 11 -5.76 16.76 -19.91
CA TYR A 11 -6.97 16.09 -19.38
C TYR A 11 -7.76 16.88 -18.33
N ALA A 12 -7.26 18.04 -17.85
CA ALA A 12 -7.97 18.80 -16.81
C ALA A 12 -9.35 19.28 -17.25
N LYS A 13 -9.55 19.53 -18.54
CA LYS A 13 -10.83 19.98 -19.09
C LYS A 13 -11.86 18.85 -19.15
N ASP A 14 -11.45 17.67 -19.59
CA ASP A 14 -12.35 16.56 -19.86
C ASP A 14 -12.59 15.68 -18.63
N LEU A 15 -11.59 15.56 -17.74
CA LEU A 15 -11.61 14.66 -16.59
C LEU A 15 -11.09 15.34 -15.29
N PRO A 16 -11.74 16.44 -14.83
CA PRO A 16 -11.24 17.23 -13.70
C PRO A 16 -11.10 16.43 -12.40
N SER A 17 -12.04 15.52 -12.11
CA SER A 17 -12.00 14.69 -10.90
C SER A 17 -10.87 13.67 -10.92
N ALA A 18 -10.58 13.06 -12.07
CA ALA A 18 -9.48 12.11 -12.20
C ALA A 18 -8.12 12.81 -12.06
N VAL A 19 -7.99 14.02 -12.62
CA VAL A 19 -6.78 14.84 -12.49
C VAL A 19 -6.56 15.29 -11.04
N ALA A 20 -7.62 15.69 -10.33
CA ALA A 20 -7.52 16.01 -8.90
C ALA A 20 -7.03 14.81 -8.07
N CYS A 21 -7.63 13.64 -8.26
CA CYS A 21 -7.21 12.40 -7.60
C CYS A 21 -5.73 12.06 -7.89
N LEU A 22 -5.30 12.17 -9.15
CA LEU A 22 -3.91 11.93 -9.52
C LEU A 22 -2.95 12.93 -8.86
N GLN A 23 -3.36 14.19 -8.69
CA GLN A 23 -2.52 15.21 -8.07
C GLN A 23 -2.33 14.93 -6.57
N ASP A 24 -3.41 14.56 -5.88
CA ASP A 24 -3.38 14.21 -4.45
C ASP A 24 -2.47 13.01 -4.19
N ASP A 25 -2.58 11.96 -5.01
CA ASP A 25 -1.83 10.70 -4.85
C ASP A 25 -0.56 10.60 -5.72
N PHE A 26 -0.10 11.72 -6.29
CA PHE A 26 1.00 11.71 -7.27
C PHE A 26 2.28 11.08 -6.70
N GLU A 27 2.64 11.43 -5.46
CA GLU A 27 3.82 10.89 -4.78
C GLU A 27 3.72 9.38 -4.56
N ALA A 28 2.51 8.85 -4.30
CA ALA A 28 2.26 7.42 -4.21
C ALA A 28 2.41 6.75 -5.59
N CYS A 29 1.87 7.36 -6.64
CA CYS A 29 1.97 6.86 -8.01
C CYS A 29 3.41 6.75 -8.50
N ILE A 30 4.33 7.64 -8.10
CA ILE A 30 5.73 7.61 -8.53
C ILE A 30 6.65 6.79 -7.61
N ALA A 31 6.17 6.29 -6.47
CA ALA A 31 7.00 5.58 -5.49
C ALA A 31 7.72 4.36 -6.09
N HIS A 32 7.10 3.68 -7.05
CA HIS A 32 7.69 2.55 -7.75
C HIS A 32 8.99 2.91 -8.53
N LEU A 33 9.23 4.19 -8.83
CA LEU A 33 10.45 4.65 -9.51
C LEU A 33 11.68 4.57 -8.60
N LYS A 34 11.51 4.49 -7.28
CA LYS A 34 12.62 4.31 -6.34
C LYS A 34 13.27 2.92 -6.45
N PHE A 35 12.59 1.96 -7.06
CA PHE A 35 13.06 0.58 -7.21
C PHE A 35 13.94 0.39 -8.47
N PRO A 36 14.79 -0.65 -8.53
CA PRO A 36 15.60 -0.96 -9.69
C PRO A 36 14.76 -1.12 -10.97
N LEU A 37 15.27 -0.68 -12.13
CA LEU A 37 14.56 -0.74 -13.43
C LEU A 37 14.02 -2.14 -13.74
N ALA A 38 14.78 -3.19 -13.44
CA ALA A 38 14.38 -4.59 -13.62
C ALA A 38 13.11 -4.95 -12.82
N HIS A 39 12.92 -4.33 -11.65
CA HIS A 39 11.78 -4.58 -10.76
C HIS A 39 10.62 -3.65 -11.07
N ARG A 40 10.87 -2.45 -11.60
CA ARG A 40 9.82 -1.47 -11.94
C ARG A 40 8.75 -2.08 -12.83
N ARG A 41 9.10 -2.96 -13.77
CA ARG A 41 8.12 -3.62 -14.63
C ARG A 41 7.18 -4.55 -13.85
N ALA A 42 7.71 -5.32 -12.91
CA ALA A 42 6.89 -6.17 -12.04
C ALA A 42 6.04 -5.35 -11.05
N ILE A 43 6.52 -4.16 -10.65
CA ILE A 43 5.84 -3.25 -9.71
C ILE A 43 4.78 -2.40 -10.43
N ARG A 44 5.02 -1.98 -11.68
CA ARG A 44 4.18 -1.01 -12.41
C ARG A 44 3.00 -1.59 -13.18
N THR A 45 3.08 -2.79 -13.74
CA THR A 45 2.30 -3.14 -14.95
C THR A 45 0.79 -3.00 -14.84
N THR A 46 0.27 -1.81 -15.15
CA THR A 46 -0.77 -1.51 -16.15
C THR A 46 -0.19 -1.09 -17.51
N ASP A 47 1.14 -0.98 -17.67
CA ASP A 47 1.74 -0.41 -18.89
C ASP A 47 2.01 -1.44 -20.00
N GLU A 48 1.43 -1.15 -21.16
CA GLU A 48 1.29 -1.98 -22.35
C GLU A 48 2.53 -1.84 -23.24
N MET A 49 3.56 -2.67 -23.02
CA MET A 49 4.61 -2.78 -24.06
C MET A 49 5.40 -4.09 -24.15
N ASP A 50 4.96 -5.17 -23.51
CA ASP A 50 5.40 -6.51 -23.93
C ASP A 50 4.41 -7.58 -23.44
N LYS A 51 3.50 -7.95 -24.36
CA LYS A 51 2.32 -8.81 -24.17
C LYS A 51 2.66 -10.20 -23.62
N ARG A 52 3.92 -10.65 -23.71
CA ARG A 52 4.35 -11.98 -23.25
C ARG A 52 4.60 -12.05 -21.73
N PHE A 53 4.88 -10.92 -21.08
CA PHE A 53 5.02 -10.82 -19.62
C PHE A 53 3.88 -10.02 -18.95
N PHE A 54 3.14 -9.24 -19.75
CA PHE A 54 2.03 -8.34 -19.40
C PHE A 54 0.81 -9.03 -18.73
N VAL A 55 0.63 -10.33 -18.89
CA VAL A 55 -0.58 -11.04 -18.40
C VAL A 55 -0.60 -11.30 -16.88
N ARG A 56 0.47 -11.04 -16.12
CA ARG A 56 0.71 -11.86 -14.90
C ARG A 56 0.68 -11.19 -13.52
N GLY A 57 0.56 -9.86 -13.40
CA GLY A 57 0.57 -9.16 -12.10
C GLY A 57 -0.79 -8.57 -11.70
N THR A 58 -1.27 -7.60 -12.48
CA THR A 58 -2.56 -6.90 -12.30
C THR A 58 -3.76 -7.78 -12.61
N ASN A 59 -3.67 -8.59 -13.67
CA ASN A 59 -4.72 -9.52 -14.04
C ASN A 59 -5.02 -10.55 -12.93
N LEU A 60 -4.08 -10.87 -12.03
CA LEU A 60 -4.35 -11.80 -10.92
C LEU A 60 -5.21 -11.18 -9.83
N LEU A 61 -4.90 -9.95 -9.39
CA LEU A 61 -5.69 -9.22 -8.39
C LEU A 61 -7.07 -8.87 -8.97
N GLU A 62 -7.12 -8.37 -10.20
CA GLU A 62 -8.38 -8.05 -10.88
C GLU A 62 -9.23 -9.30 -11.12
N ARG A 63 -8.64 -10.42 -11.56
CA ARG A 63 -9.35 -11.70 -11.68
C ARG A 63 -9.83 -12.21 -10.33
N LEU A 64 -9.04 -12.04 -9.28
CA LEU A 64 -9.41 -12.45 -7.94
C LEU A 64 -10.59 -11.63 -7.41
N PHE A 65 -10.51 -10.31 -7.46
CA PHE A 65 -11.61 -9.43 -7.05
C PHE A 65 -12.85 -9.67 -7.92
N GLY A 66 -12.65 -9.97 -9.21
CA GLY A 66 -13.74 -10.40 -10.10
C GLY A 66 -14.36 -11.73 -9.69
N GLU A 67 -13.56 -12.70 -9.27
CA GLU A 67 -14.02 -14.02 -8.80
C GLU A 67 -14.72 -13.93 -7.45
N GLU A 68 -14.20 -13.13 -6.51
CA GLU A 68 -14.85 -12.77 -5.26
C GLU A 68 -16.23 -12.17 -5.56
N ARG A 69 -16.28 -11.08 -6.35
CA ARG A 69 -17.54 -10.38 -6.67
C ARG A 69 -18.56 -11.29 -7.33
N ARG A 70 -18.14 -12.25 -8.17
CA ARG A 70 -19.02 -13.28 -8.75
C ARG A 70 -19.55 -14.25 -7.69
N ARG A 71 -18.71 -14.72 -6.79
CA ARG A 71 -19.09 -15.68 -5.73
C ARG A 71 -20.00 -15.03 -4.67
N THR A 72 -19.74 -13.77 -4.31
CA THR A 72 -20.57 -12.99 -3.38
C THR A 72 -21.92 -12.62 -4.02
N LYS A 73 -21.95 -12.33 -5.33
CA LYS A 73 -23.20 -12.03 -6.06
C LYS A 73 -24.14 -13.22 -6.13
N VAL A 74 -23.61 -14.43 -6.33
CA VAL A 74 -24.42 -15.65 -6.50
C VAL A 74 -24.94 -16.17 -5.16
N ILE A 75 -24.24 -15.90 -4.05
CA ILE A 75 -24.59 -16.48 -2.75
C ILE A 75 -24.76 -15.38 -1.68
N PRO A 76 -25.95 -14.78 -1.58
CA PRO A 76 -26.19 -13.61 -0.72
C PRO A 76 -25.98 -13.86 0.79
N HIS A 77 -25.94 -15.12 1.27
CA HIS A 77 -25.89 -15.45 2.70
C HIS A 77 -24.85 -16.50 3.13
N ALA A 78 -24.01 -17.05 2.22
CA ALA A 78 -23.15 -18.21 2.57
C ALA A 78 -21.69 -17.87 2.90
N PHE A 79 -21.22 -16.66 2.62
CA PHE A 79 -19.88 -16.24 3.02
C PHE A 79 -19.95 -15.48 4.35
N ARG A 80 -19.80 -16.19 5.46
CA ARG A 80 -19.29 -15.56 6.69
C ARG A 80 -17.91 -14.97 6.39
N GLU A 81 -17.54 -13.88 7.07
CA GLU A 81 -16.25 -13.16 6.91
C GLU A 81 -15.04 -14.11 6.79
N ARG A 82 -15.05 -15.21 7.53
CA ARG A 82 -13.99 -16.22 7.54
C ARG A 82 -13.78 -16.94 6.21
N ALA A 83 -14.83 -17.21 5.44
CA ALA A 83 -14.72 -17.87 4.15
C ALA A 83 -14.18 -16.91 3.08
N LEU A 84 -14.55 -15.63 3.18
CA LEU A 84 -14.02 -14.57 2.34
C LEU A 84 -12.53 -14.35 2.62
N LEU A 85 -12.17 -14.27 3.90
CA LEU A 85 -10.78 -14.12 4.34
C LEU A 85 -9.89 -15.28 3.84
N LYS A 86 -10.40 -16.53 3.85
CA LYS A 86 -9.68 -17.68 3.29
C LYS A 86 -9.47 -17.55 1.78
N LEU A 87 -10.46 -17.06 1.04
CA LEU A 87 -10.34 -16.82 -0.41
C LEU A 87 -9.29 -15.75 -0.71
N MET A 88 -9.36 -14.61 0.01
CA MET A 88 -8.37 -13.54 -0.10
C MET A 88 -6.97 -14.05 0.24
N TYR A 89 -6.83 -14.79 1.35
CA TYR A 89 -5.55 -15.33 1.80
C TYR A 89 -4.94 -16.31 0.78
N ALA A 90 -5.72 -17.27 0.28
CA ALA A 90 -5.26 -18.22 -0.73
C ALA A 90 -4.74 -17.50 -1.99
N ALA A 91 -5.38 -16.41 -2.37
CA ALA A 91 -4.98 -15.64 -3.53
C ALA A 91 -3.75 -14.76 -3.28
N LEU A 92 -3.62 -14.18 -2.08
CA LEU A 92 -2.40 -13.51 -1.65
C LEU A 92 -1.19 -14.46 -1.69
N ILE A 93 -1.35 -15.72 -1.26
CA ILE A 93 -0.28 -16.73 -1.35
C ILE A 93 0.09 -17.00 -2.81
N ARG A 94 -0.90 -17.25 -3.68
CA ARG A 94 -0.65 -17.49 -5.11
C ARG A 94 0.04 -16.31 -5.79
N ALA A 95 -0.33 -15.08 -5.40
CA ALA A 95 0.35 -13.87 -5.86
C ALA A 95 1.80 -13.79 -5.34
N ALA A 96 2.01 -14.11 -4.06
CA ALA A 96 3.33 -14.09 -3.43
C ALA A 96 4.30 -15.11 -4.05
N GLU A 97 3.84 -16.33 -4.37
CA GLU A 97 4.63 -17.34 -5.08
C GLU A 97 5.12 -16.83 -6.44
N ARG A 98 4.27 -16.09 -7.15
CA ARG A 98 4.57 -15.49 -8.45
C ARG A 98 5.58 -14.35 -8.33
N TRP A 99 5.50 -13.53 -7.27
CA TRP A 99 6.46 -12.46 -6.98
C TRP A 99 7.84 -12.98 -6.56
N ARG A 100 7.89 -14.20 -5.98
CA ARG A 100 9.16 -14.88 -5.64
C ARG A 100 10.01 -15.25 -6.87
N ALA A 101 9.46 -15.16 -8.08
CA ALA A 101 10.16 -15.38 -9.35
C ALA A 101 10.93 -14.15 -9.88
N ILE A 102 10.87 -13.00 -9.19
CA ILE A 102 11.69 -11.83 -9.55
C ILE A 102 13.14 -12.14 -9.17
N LYS A 103 13.99 -12.32 -10.17
CA LYS A 103 15.43 -12.49 -9.98
C LYS A 103 15.95 -11.30 -9.18
N THR A 104 16.45 -11.57 -7.98
CA THR A 104 16.97 -10.53 -7.09
C THR A 104 18.44 -10.83 -6.84
N THR A 105 19.29 -10.09 -7.54
CA THR A 105 20.75 -10.18 -7.42
C THR A 105 21.19 -9.56 -6.09
N ALA A 106 22.36 -9.95 -5.53
CA ALA A 106 22.84 -9.40 -4.25
C ALA A 106 22.95 -7.86 -4.26
N PHE A 107 23.31 -7.27 -5.41
CA PHE A 107 23.33 -5.83 -5.61
C PHE A 107 21.93 -5.21 -5.60
N GLU A 108 20.96 -5.85 -6.25
CA GLU A 108 19.57 -5.39 -6.31
C GLU A 108 18.85 -5.49 -4.96
N ARG A 109 19.37 -6.24 -3.98
CA ARG A 109 18.84 -6.28 -2.60
C ARG A 109 19.20 -5.03 -1.78
N ARG A 110 20.31 -4.35 -2.10
CA ARG A 110 20.78 -3.20 -1.33
C ARG A 110 19.84 -2.00 -1.45
N GLN A 111 19.27 -1.77 -2.63
CA GLN A 111 18.32 -0.68 -2.88
C GLN A 111 17.00 -0.83 -2.08
N PRO A 112 16.27 -1.95 -2.13
CA PRO A 112 15.06 -2.14 -1.33
C PRO A 112 15.37 -2.21 0.17
N GLN A 113 16.54 -2.68 0.60
CA GLN A 113 16.97 -2.60 2.00
C GLN A 113 17.14 -1.14 2.45
N ALA A 114 17.79 -0.29 1.66
CA ALA A 114 17.94 1.13 1.97
C ALA A 114 16.57 1.83 2.08
N ILE A 115 15.67 1.58 1.11
CA ILE A 115 14.29 2.09 1.13
C ILE A 115 13.54 1.61 2.39
N ARG A 116 13.71 0.34 2.77
CA ARG A 116 13.09 -0.22 3.97
C ARG A 116 13.58 0.48 5.24
N HIS A 117 14.89 0.69 5.38
CA HIS A 117 15.45 1.43 6.51
C HIS A 117 14.98 2.89 6.58
N GLU A 118 14.77 3.55 5.44
CA GLU A 118 14.21 4.91 5.37
C GLU A 118 12.74 4.92 5.83
N LEU A 119 11.93 3.98 5.32
CA LEU A 119 10.52 3.85 5.69
C LEU A 119 10.33 3.48 7.16
N ASP A 120 11.15 2.56 7.68
CA ASP A 120 11.10 2.15 9.08
C ASP A 120 11.46 3.33 10.01
N ARG A 121 12.45 4.15 9.62
CA ARG A 121 12.80 5.40 10.33
C ARG A 121 11.65 6.41 10.29
N ALA A 122 11.08 6.67 9.11
CA ALA A 122 9.95 7.59 8.96
C ALA A 122 8.69 7.10 9.71
N ARG A 123 8.50 5.78 9.83
CA ARG A 123 7.44 5.19 10.64
C ARG A 123 7.73 5.39 12.12
N ALA A 124 8.94 5.08 12.57
CA ALA A 124 9.35 5.26 13.96
C ALA A 124 9.19 6.72 14.42
N GLN A 125 9.54 7.69 13.58
CA GLN A 125 9.33 9.12 13.88
C GLN A 125 7.85 9.50 14.01
N ARG A 126 6.97 8.93 13.17
CA ARG A 126 5.52 9.17 13.23
C ARG A 126 4.83 8.46 14.40
N THR A 127 5.33 7.28 14.77
CA THR A 127 4.78 6.45 15.86
C THR A 127 5.49 6.71 17.19
N ALA A 128 6.48 7.61 17.23
CA ALA A 128 7.15 7.99 18.46
C ALA A 128 6.10 8.57 19.44
N PRO A 129 6.04 8.08 20.69
CA PRO A 129 5.14 8.64 21.68
C PRO A 129 5.51 10.11 21.89
N ALA A 130 4.51 10.99 21.93
CA ALA A 130 4.73 12.38 22.33
C ALA A 130 5.38 12.36 23.72
N THR A 131 6.65 12.76 23.80
CA THR A 131 7.34 12.96 25.07
C THR A 131 6.47 13.91 25.89
N ARG A 132 5.79 13.37 26.91
CA ARG A 132 5.09 14.21 27.89
C ARG A 132 6.18 15.07 28.54
N PRO A 133 6.06 16.40 28.56
CA PRO A 133 6.94 17.18 29.41
C PRO A 133 6.75 16.68 30.84
N ASP A 134 7.85 16.40 31.54
CA ASP A 134 7.86 15.95 32.93
C ASP A 134 7.16 16.97 33.81
N PHE A 135 5.84 16.85 33.95
CA PHE A 135 5.09 17.55 34.97
C PHE A 135 5.49 16.93 36.31
N THR A 136 6.45 17.59 36.95
CA THR A 136 6.78 17.39 38.36
C THR A 136 5.58 17.88 39.18
N ALA A 137 4.49 17.12 39.18
CA ALA A 137 3.29 17.43 39.94
C ALA A 137 3.39 16.74 41.30
N SER A 138 3.78 17.53 42.30
CA SER A 138 3.65 17.22 43.72
C SER A 138 2.23 16.71 44.00
N GLN A 139 2.08 15.47 44.48
CA GLN A 139 0.77 14.93 44.85
C GLN A 139 0.21 15.69 46.06
N PRO A 140 -1.02 16.24 46.01
CA PRO A 140 -1.66 16.73 47.23
C PRO A 140 -2.09 15.53 48.07
N ARG A 141 -1.57 15.44 49.31
CA ARG A 141 -2.04 14.48 50.30
C ARG A 141 -3.51 14.76 50.63
N LEU A 142 -4.41 13.90 50.16
CA LEU A 142 -5.80 13.88 50.61
C LEU A 142 -5.84 13.30 52.03
N SER A 143 -5.90 14.17 53.02
CA SER A 143 -6.31 13.85 54.39
C SER A 143 -7.84 13.96 54.46
N SER A 144 -8.52 12.85 54.71
CA SER A 144 -9.92 12.85 55.14
C SER A 144 -9.98 12.34 56.57
N LYS A 145 -10.41 13.23 57.47
CA LYS A 145 -10.66 12.96 58.89
C LYS A 145 -11.86 12.04 59.05
N ASP A 146 -11.77 11.20 60.09
CA ASP A 146 -12.85 10.42 60.66
C ASP A 146 -14.15 11.19 60.85
N ARG A 147 -15.27 10.52 60.62
CA ARG A 147 -16.52 10.83 61.31
C ARG A 147 -17.43 9.60 61.41
N THR A 148 -17.54 9.12 62.66
CA THR A 148 -18.65 8.46 63.36
C THR A 148 -19.51 7.42 62.64
#